data_AF-A0A518DKC1-F1
#
_entry.id   AF-A0A518DKC1-F1
#
_cell.length_a   1.000
_cell.length_b   1.000
_cell.length_c   1.000
_cell.angle_alpha   90.00
_cell.angle_beta   90.00
_cell.angle_gamma   90.00
#
_symmetry.space_group_name_H-M   'P 1'
#
loop_
_entity.id
_entity.type
_entity.pdbx_description
1 polymer ?
#
loop_
_entity_poly.entity_id
_entity_poly.type
_entity_poly.pdbx_seq_one_letter_code
_entity_poly.pdbx_strand_id
1 'polypeptide(L)'
;MVCELLAKQIEVSRQTVNAFDKQIEKALRKHPDGELFTSLRGAGPTLAARLLCAFGSQKDRWKDADELASLSGIAPITRQSGKSRVVLRRWACPSYLKQTFHEFADSARKWCPWSKARYRQLRDRGMKHHAAIRKIARSWIRILFRIWQTGQHFDCDRYLTGLLHRNPDLAKFLPKS
;
A
#
# COMPACT_ATOMS: atom_id res chain seq x y z
N MET A 1 -28.24 -28.86 12.61
CA MET A 1 -27.01 -29.39 13.24
C MET A 1 -25.70 -28.87 12.63
N VAL A 2 -25.26 -29.27 11.41
CA VAL A 2 -23.95 -28.82 10.86
C VAL A 2 -23.88 -27.30 10.65
N CYS A 3 -24.93 -26.68 10.09
CA CYS A 3 -24.96 -25.22 9.89
C CYS A 3 -24.89 -24.45 11.22
N GLU A 4 -25.53 -24.95 12.27
CA GLU A 4 -25.51 -24.32 13.61
C GLU A 4 -24.13 -24.45 14.27
N LEU A 5 -23.45 -25.57 14.07
CA LEU A 5 -22.08 -25.77 14.54
C LEU A 5 -21.10 -24.84 13.82
N LEU A 6 -21.20 -24.73 12.49
CA LEU A 6 -20.38 -23.81 11.69
C LEU A 6 -20.64 -22.35 12.06
N ALA A 7 -21.90 -21.96 12.29
CA ALA A 7 -22.24 -20.63 12.75
C ALA A 7 -21.59 -20.30 14.11
N LYS A 8 -21.61 -21.24 15.06
CA LYS A 8 -20.92 -21.10 16.34
C LYS A 8 -19.40 -20.96 16.17
N GLN A 9 -18.79 -21.74 15.28
CA GLN A 9 -17.35 -21.64 15.00
C GLN A 9 -16.98 -20.27 14.43
N ILE A 10 -17.78 -19.74 13.49
CA ILE A 10 -17.56 -18.40 12.93
C ILE A 10 -17.58 -17.35 14.05
N GLU A 11 -18.53 -17.43 14.97
CA GLU A 11 -18.64 -16.47 16.07
C GLU A 11 -17.41 -16.51 17.00
N VAL A 12 -16.95 -17.70 17.38
CA VAL A 12 -15.73 -17.87 18.19
C VAL A 12 -14.48 -17.37 17.45
N SER A 13 -14.38 -17.64 16.14
CA SER A 13 -13.28 -17.13 15.32
C SER A 13 -13.29 -15.60 15.25
N ARG A 14 -14.47 -14.97 15.13
CA ARG A 14 -14.60 -13.49 15.14
C ARG A 14 -14.12 -12.90 16.46
N GLN A 15 -14.48 -13.51 17.59
CA GLN A 15 -14.02 -13.06 18.91
C GLN A 15 -12.49 -13.17 19.03
N THR A 16 -11.91 -14.26 18.55
CA THR A 16 -10.46 -14.47 18.51
C THR A 16 -9.75 -13.44 17.63
N VAL A 17 -10.28 -13.15 16.43
CA VAL A 17 -9.75 -12.11 15.53
C VAL A 17 -9.77 -10.75 16.22
N ASN A 18 -10.88 -10.37 16.85
CA ASN A 18 -10.99 -9.10 17.57
C ASN A 18 -9.99 -9.01 18.74
N ALA A 19 -9.71 -10.12 19.42
CA ALA A 19 -8.71 -10.16 20.48
C ALA A 19 -7.29 -9.93 19.92
N PHE A 20 -6.95 -10.53 18.78
CA PHE A 20 -5.68 -10.29 18.11
C PHE A 20 -5.56 -8.87 17.58
N ASP A 21 -6.61 -8.31 16.99
CA ASP A 21 -6.60 -6.93 16.50
C ASP A 21 -6.26 -5.93 17.62
N LYS A 22 -6.85 -6.11 18.82
CA LYS A 22 -6.51 -5.30 20.01
C LYS A 22 -5.06 -5.45 20.44
N GLN A 23 -4.51 -6.67 20.39
CA GLN A 23 -3.11 -6.91 20.73
C GLN A 23 -2.16 -6.28 19.71
N ILE A 24 -2.47 -6.40 18.41
CA ILE A 24 -1.71 -5.79 17.32
C ILE A 24 -1.73 -4.27 17.46
N GLU A 25 -2.89 -3.67 17.73
CA GLU A 25 -2.99 -2.23 17.93
C GLU A 25 -2.14 -1.77 19.13
N LYS A 26 -2.19 -2.49 20.25
CA LYS A 26 -1.35 -2.21 21.43
C LYS A 26 0.14 -2.32 21.10
N ALA A 27 0.55 -3.33 20.35
CA ALA A 27 1.94 -3.52 19.93
C ALA A 27 2.39 -2.40 18.97
N LEU A 28 1.53 -2.04 18.02
CA LEU A 28 1.80 -0.97 17.05
C LEU A 28 2.00 0.38 17.74
N ARG A 29 1.14 0.74 18.70
CA ARG A 29 1.27 1.98 19.47
C ARG A 29 2.57 2.06 20.30
N LYS A 30 3.10 0.91 20.72
CA LYS A 30 4.36 0.84 21.48
C LYS A 30 5.61 0.82 20.59
N HIS A 31 5.45 0.52 19.29
CA HIS A 31 6.58 0.41 18.39
C HIS A 31 7.11 1.80 18.00
N PRO A 32 8.44 2.05 18.01
CA PRO A 32 9.01 3.36 17.69
C PRO A 32 8.57 3.91 16.33
N ASP A 33 8.53 3.06 15.29
CA ASP A 33 8.07 3.44 13.95
C ASP A 33 6.53 3.36 13.78
N GLY A 34 5.76 3.02 14.82
CA GLY A 34 4.33 2.78 14.71
C GLY A 34 3.56 4.00 14.18
N GLU A 35 3.91 5.18 14.69
CA GLU A 35 3.27 6.45 14.32
C GLU A 35 3.51 6.84 12.85
N LEU A 36 4.64 6.44 12.28
CA LEU A 36 4.96 6.68 10.86
C LEU A 36 3.92 6.07 9.93
N PHE A 37 3.37 4.91 10.31
CA PHE A 37 2.41 4.18 9.49
C PHE A 37 0.95 4.47 9.89
N THR A 38 0.66 4.75 11.16
CA THR A 38 -0.71 5.10 11.59
C THR A 38 -1.12 6.50 11.16
N SER A 39 -0.17 7.44 11.02
CA SER A 39 -0.42 8.80 10.51
C SER A 39 -0.78 8.85 9.01
N LEU A 40 -0.59 7.74 8.28
CA LEU A 40 -0.92 7.66 6.86
C LEU A 40 -2.44 7.71 6.64
N ARG A 41 -2.88 8.72 5.89
CA ARG A 41 -4.27 8.83 5.41
C ARG A 41 -4.68 7.53 4.67
N GLY A 42 -5.66 6.82 5.23
CA GLY A 42 -6.21 5.59 4.66
C GLY A 42 -5.50 4.29 5.05
N ALA A 43 -4.48 4.30 5.91
CA ALA A 43 -3.94 3.06 6.47
C ALA A 43 -4.88 2.48 7.54
N GLY A 44 -5.27 3.28 8.53
CA GLY A 44 -5.92 2.77 9.74
C GLY A 44 -5.02 1.77 10.50
N PRO A 45 -5.47 1.27 11.66
CA PRO A 45 -4.63 0.44 12.54
C PRO A 45 -4.18 -0.86 11.87
N THR A 46 -5.06 -1.52 11.11
CA THR A 46 -4.77 -2.82 10.49
C THR A 46 -3.75 -2.72 9.36
N LEU A 47 -3.93 -1.82 8.38
CA LEU A 47 -2.94 -1.71 7.28
C LEU A 47 -1.64 -1.07 7.78
N ALA A 48 -1.69 -0.17 8.76
CA ALA A 48 -0.48 0.40 9.35
C ALA A 48 0.41 -0.69 9.96
N ALA A 49 -0.16 -1.61 10.75
CA ALA A 49 0.59 -2.76 11.29
C ALA A 49 1.19 -3.63 10.17
N ARG A 50 0.40 -3.96 9.14
CA ARG A 50 0.86 -4.78 8.02
C ARG A 50 1.99 -4.13 7.23
N LEU A 51 1.91 -2.80 7.02
CA LEU A 51 2.96 -2.03 6.37
C LEU A 51 4.22 -2.04 7.23
N LEU A 52 4.12 -1.77 8.53
CA LEU A 52 5.27 -1.83 9.44
C LEU A 52 5.94 -3.21 9.40
N CYS A 53 5.18 -4.32 9.41
CA CYS A 53 5.70 -5.67 9.25
C CYS A 53 6.42 -5.88 7.90
N ALA A 54 5.95 -5.25 6.82
CA ALA A 54 6.58 -5.36 5.51
C ALA A 54 7.98 -4.75 5.48
N PHE A 55 8.18 -3.62 6.17
CA PHE A 55 9.49 -2.98 6.30
C PHE A 55 10.35 -3.67 7.36
N GLY A 56 9.80 -3.88 8.57
CA GLY A 56 10.51 -4.41 9.72
C GLY A 56 11.29 -3.33 10.49
N SER A 57 11.90 -3.72 11.61
CA SER A 57 12.64 -2.80 12.49
C SER A 57 14.10 -2.60 12.07
N GLN A 58 14.64 -3.49 11.22
CA GLN A 58 16.02 -3.40 10.70
C GLN A 58 16.05 -2.47 9.48
N LYS A 59 16.55 -1.23 9.66
CA LYS A 59 16.56 -0.17 8.62
C LYS A 59 17.41 -0.53 7.40
N ASP A 60 18.38 -1.42 7.54
CA ASP A 60 19.29 -1.91 6.51
C ASP A 60 18.78 -3.15 5.76
N ARG A 61 17.61 -3.69 6.14
CA ARG A 61 17.00 -4.89 5.52
C ARG A 61 16.84 -4.79 4.00
N TRP A 62 16.60 -3.59 3.50
CA TRP A 62 16.37 -3.31 2.08
C TRP A 62 17.40 -2.32 1.59
N LYS A 63 18.07 -2.64 0.49
CA LYS A 63 18.99 -1.73 -0.21
C LYS A 63 18.26 -0.48 -0.71
N ASP A 64 17.08 -0.67 -1.29
CA ASP A 64 16.25 0.42 -1.80
C ASP A 64 14.75 0.04 -1.87
N ALA A 65 13.93 1.03 -2.24
CA ALA A 65 12.49 0.84 -2.40
C ALA A 65 12.12 -0.10 -3.56
N ASP A 66 12.95 -0.22 -4.60
CA ASP A 66 12.68 -1.05 -5.77
C ASP A 66 12.94 -2.54 -5.47
N GLU A 67 13.86 -2.86 -4.56
CA GLU A 67 14.04 -4.21 -4.00
C GLU A 67 12.77 -4.68 -3.28
N LEU A 68 12.23 -3.86 -2.37
CA LEU A 68 10.97 -4.15 -1.68
C LEU A 68 9.78 -4.25 -2.66
N ALA A 69 9.71 -3.36 -3.66
CA ALA A 69 8.68 -3.43 -4.69
C ALA A 69 8.77 -4.72 -5.53
N SER A 70 9.99 -5.21 -5.76
CA SER A 70 10.26 -6.44 -6.51
C SER A 70 9.88 -7.68 -5.70
N LEU A 71 10.29 -7.77 -4.44
CA LEU A 71 9.94 -8.88 -3.55
C LEU A 71 8.42 -8.94 -3.32
N SER A 72 7.78 -7.81 -3.02
CA SER A 72 6.34 -7.75 -2.78
C SER A 72 5.49 -8.06 -4.01
N GLY A 73 6.09 -8.17 -5.20
CA GLY A 73 5.36 -8.42 -6.45
C GLY A 73 4.52 -7.25 -6.94
N ILE A 74 4.73 -6.05 -6.39
CA ILE A 74 4.13 -4.80 -6.87
C ILE A 74 4.83 -4.31 -8.15
N ALA A 75 6.16 -4.47 -8.21
CA ALA A 75 6.90 -4.22 -9.44
C ALA A 75 6.53 -5.27 -10.50
N PRO A 76 6.26 -4.84 -11.75
CA PRO A 76 5.96 -5.77 -12.84
C PRO A 76 7.22 -6.47 -13.35
N ILE A 77 7.03 -7.55 -14.12
CA ILE A 77 8.07 -8.23 -14.86
C ILE A 77 7.93 -7.85 -16.33
N THR A 78 9.01 -7.35 -16.93
CA THR A 78 9.06 -7.12 -18.39
C THR A 78 9.68 -8.34 -19.05
N ARG A 79 8.96 -8.97 -19.99
CA ARG A 79 9.49 -9.99 -20.89
C ARG A 79 9.65 -9.36 -22.26
N GLN A 80 10.87 -9.37 -22.79
CA GLN A 80 11.18 -8.74 -24.06
C GLN A 80 12.06 -9.66 -24.91
N SER A 81 11.74 -9.73 -26.19
CA SER A 81 12.53 -10.36 -27.26
C SER A 81 12.76 -9.32 -28.36
N GLY A 82 13.51 -9.67 -29.41
CA GLY A 82 13.69 -8.81 -30.58
C GLY A 82 12.38 -8.46 -31.33
N LYS A 83 11.31 -9.25 -31.13
CA LYS A 83 10.02 -9.07 -31.83
C LYS A 83 8.84 -8.74 -30.89
N SER A 84 9.02 -8.79 -29.58
CA SER A 84 7.92 -8.62 -28.63
C SER A 84 8.34 -8.00 -27.31
N ARG A 85 7.44 -7.22 -26.70
CA ARG A 85 7.64 -6.66 -25.37
C ARG A 85 6.32 -6.70 -24.60
N VAL A 86 6.31 -7.41 -23.47
CA VAL A 86 5.11 -7.58 -22.63
C VAL A 86 5.46 -7.28 -21.17
N VAL A 87 4.58 -6.54 -20.50
CA VAL A 87 4.70 -6.22 -19.07
C VAL A 87 3.65 -7.01 -18.29
N LEU A 88 4.11 -7.89 -17.41
CA LEU A 88 3.30 -8.85 -16.67
C LEU A 88 3.35 -8.57 -15.17
N ARG A 89 2.35 -9.07 -14.43
CA ARG A 89 2.40 -9.13 -12.97
C ARG A 89 3.27 -10.30 -12.51
N ARG A 90 4.04 -10.11 -11.43
CA ARG A 90 4.76 -11.19 -10.75
C ARG A 90 3.80 -12.12 -10.01
N TRP A 91 3.84 -13.41 -10.33
CA TRP A 91 3.04 -14.44 -9.64
C TRP A 91 3.78 -14.97 -8.41
N ALA A 92 5.05 -15.37 -8.56
CA ALA A 92 5.92 -15.82 -7.48
C ALA A 92 6.37 -14.63 -6.60
N CYS A 93 5.60 -14.37 -5.54
CA CYS A 93 5.86 -13.34 -4.53
C CYS A 93 5.01 -13.64 -3.28
N PRO A 94 5.42 -13.16 -2.09
CA PRO A 94 4.62 -13.32 -0.88
C PRO A 94 3.24 -12.69 -1.05
N SER A 95 2.19 -13.52 -0.97
CA SER A 95 0.79 -13.09 -1.16
C SER A 95 0.42 -11.98 -0.19
N TYR A 96 0.82 -12.12 1.07
CA TYR A 96 0.58 -11.15 2.13
C TYR A 96 1.15 -9.76 1.80
N LEU A 97 2.44 -9.65 1.42
CA LEU A 97 3.06 -8.35 1.11
C LEU A 97 2.39 -7.69 -0.09
N LYS A 98 2.15 -8.46 -1.15
CA LYS A 98 1.44 -7.98 -2.34
C LYS A 98 0.06 -7.44 -1.99
N GLN A 99 -0.70 -8.18 -1.18
CA GLN A 99 -2.03 -7.80 -0.76
C GLN A 99 -1.97 -6.54 0.12
N THR A 100 -1.03 -6.46 1.05
CA THR A 100 -0.83 -5.30 1.94
C THR A 100 -0.65 -4.02 1.15
N PHE A 101 0.30 -3.99 0.19
CA PHE A 101 0.52 -2.78 -0.60
C PHE A 101 -0.63 -2.48 -1.58
N HIS A 102 -1.27 -3.51 -2.13
CA HIS A 102 -2.42 -3.31 -3.03
C HIS A 102 -3.63 -2.73 -2.28
N GLU A 103 -3.99 -3.30 -1.13
CA GLU A 103 -5.11 -2.83 -0.31
C GLU A 103 -4.83 -1.44 0.29
N PHE A 104 -3.60 -1.20 0.77
CA PHE A 104 -3.22 0.13 1.22
C PHE A 104 -3.35 1.16 0.10
N ALA A 105 -2.85 0.89 -1.10
CA ALA A 105 -2.98 1.82 -2.22
C ALA A 105 -4.44 2.08 -2.61
N ASP A 106 -5.30 1.05 -2.58
CA ASP A 106 -6.74 1.19 -2.85
C ASP A 106 -7.47 1.99 -1.76
N SER A 107 -7.07 1.84 -0.50
CA SER A 107 -7.59 2.65 0.60
C SER A 107 -7.08 4.09 0.49
N ALA A 108 -5.76 4.28 0.35
CA ALA A 108 -5.12 5.58 0.29
C ALA A 108 -5.64 6.45 -0.86
N ARG A 109 -6.04 5.89 -2.02
CA ARG A 109 -6.67 6.71 -3.09
C ARG A 109 -8.05 7.27 -2.72
N LYS A 110 -8.70 6.79 -1.66
CA LYS A 110 -9.96 7.34 -1.14
C LYS A 110 -9.71 8.57 -0.26
N TRP A 111 -8.58 8.58 0.44
CA TRP A 111 -8.24 9.58 1.48
C TRP A 111 -7.14 10.59 1.08
N CYS A 112 -6.28 10.24 0.12
CA CYS A 112 -5.17 11.08 -0.36
C CYS A 112 -5.51 11.69 -1.73
N PRO A 113 -5.56 13.04 -1.85
CA PRO A 113 -5.91 13.71 -3.10
C PRO A 113 -5.00 13.33 -4.28
N TRP A 114 -3.67 13.26 -4.05
CA TRP A 114 -2.72 12.89 -5.10
C TRP A 114 -2.95 11.46 -5.61
N SER A 115 -3.24 10.53 -4.69
CA SER A 115 -3.45 9.11 -5.00
C SER A 115 -4.77 8.93 -5.77
N LYS A 116 -5.82 9.68 -5.38
CA LYS A 116 -7.10 9.75 -6.10
C LYS A 116 -6.93 10.30 -7.51
N ALA A 117 -6.22 11.40 -7.67
CA ALA A 117 -5.97 12.03 -8.96
C ALA A 117 -5.14 11.12 -9.87
N ARG A 118 -4.08 10.49 -9.35
CA ARG A 118 -3.28 9.53 -10.12
C ARG A 118 -4.07 8.31 -10.54
N TYR A 119 -4.94 7.79 -9.67
CA TYR A 119 -5.86 6.72 -10.05
C TYR A 119 -6.75 7.11 -11.22
N ARG A 120 -7.42 8.26 -11.13
CA ARG A 120 -8.29 8.77 -12.21
C ARG A 120 -7.53 8.95 -13.51
N GLN A 121 -6.36 9.60 -13.45
CA GLN A 121 -5.48 9.78 -14.61
C GLN A 121 -5.07 8.45 -15.27
N LEU A 122 -4.78 7.41 -14.48
CA LEU A 122 -4.43 6.10 -15.03
C LEU A 122 -5.64 5.39 -15.65
N ARG A 123 -6.81 5.51 -15.03
CA ARG A 123 -8.07 4.95 -15.56
C ARG A 123 -8.48 5.61 -16.87
N ASP A 124 -8.33 6.92 -16.96
CA ASP A 124 -8.57 7.73 -18.16
C ASP A 124 -7.67 7.28 -19.33
N ARG A 125 -6.42 6.94 -19.06
CA ARG A 125 -5.48 6.33 -20.03
C ARG A 125 -5.78 4.85 -20.36
N GLY A 126 -6.95 4.33 -20.00
CA GLY A 126 -7.38 2.95 -20.29
C GLY A 126 -6.80 1.86 -19.37
N MET A 127 -6.04 2.20 -18.33
CA MET A 127 -5.42 1.19 -17.46
C MET A 127 -6.46 0.49 -16.58
N LYS A 128 -6.53 -0.85 -16.61
CA LYS A 128 -7.42 -1.67 -15.75
C LYS A 128 -7.23 -1.39 -14.25
N HIS A 129 -8.29 -1.52 -13.46
CA HIS A 129 -8.32 -1.18 -12.02
C HIS A 129 -7.11 -1.69 -11.24
N HIS A 130 -6.89 -3.02 -11.18
CA HIS A 130 -5.77 -3.59 -10.42
C HIS A 130 -4.38 -3.19 -10.95
N ALA A 131 -4.26 -2.91 -12.25
CA ALA A 131 -3.00 -2.39 -12.80
C ALA A 131 -2.75 -0.96 -12.34
N ALA A 132 -3.78 -0.12 -12.29
CA ALA A 132 -3.69 1.23 -11.75
C ALA A 132 -3.35 1.22 -10.26
N ILE A 133 -4.00 0.37 -9.46
CA ILE A 133 -3.70 0.23 -8.03
C ILE A 133 -2.25 -0.21 -7.80
N ARG A 134 -1.73 -1.20 -8.53
CA ARG A 134 -0.30 -1.58 -8.41
C ARG A 134 0.65 -0.46 -8.77
N LYS A 135 0.31 0.36 -9.78
CA LYS A 135 1.14 1.52 -10.15
C LYS A 135 1.18 2.57 -9.05
N ILE A 136 0.04 2.80 -8.38
CA ILE A 136 -0.05 3.68 -7.20
C ILE A 136 0.69 3.06 -6.00
N ALA A 137 0.52 1.76 -5.76
CA ALA A 137 1.23 1.04 -4.72
C ALA A 137 2.76 1.15 -4.89
N ARG A 138 3.27 1.09 -6.12
CA ARG A 138 4.71 1.30 -6.38
C ARG A 138 5.17 2.71 -6.01
N SER A 139 4.35 3.74 -6.25
CA SER A 139 4.64 5.10 -5.77
C SER A 139 4.63 5.17 -4.24
N TRP A 140 3.65 4.53 -3.59
CA TRP A 140 3.59 4.44 -2.14
C TRP A 140 4.80 3.73 -1.54
N ILE A 141 5.27 2.61 -2.10
CA ILE A 141 6.46 1.91 -1.59
C ILE A 141 7.66 2.84 -1.52
N ARG A 142 7.86 3.71 -2.52
CA ARG A 142 8.96 4.70 -2.52
C ARG A 142 8.79 5.76 -1.43
N ILE A 143 7.57 6.21 -1.18
CA ILE A 143 7.25 7.16 -0.11
C ILE A 143 7.47 6.51 1.25
N LEU A 144 6.88 5.33 1.45
CA LEU A 144 6.95 4.54 2.68
C LEU A 144 8.40 4.19 3.04
N PHE A 145 9.20 3.80 2.05
CA PHE A 145 10.62 3.55 2.23
C PHE A 145 11.36 4.81 2.72
N ARG A 146 11.05 5.98 2.16
CA ARG A 146 11.66 7.24 2.61
C ARG A 146 11.27 7.64 4.03
N ILE A 147 9.98 7.56 4.40
CA ILE A 147 9.55 7.89 5.77
C ILE A 147 10.09 6.89 6.78
N TRP A 148 10.19 5.62 6.40
CA TRP A 148 10.78 4.59 7.25
C TRP A 148 12.27 4.83 7.46
N GLN A 149 13.04 5.14 6.41
CA GLN A 149 14.47 5.46 6.55
C GLN A 149 14.74 6.73 7.36
N THR A 150 13.92 7.77 7.18
CA THR A 150 14.16 9.09 7.78
C THR A 150 13.49 9.28 9.14
N GLY A 151 12.51 8.46 9.50
CA GLY A 151 11.66 8.66 10.67
C GLY A 151 10.74 9.89 10.57
N GLN A 152 10.62 10.50 9.39
CA GLN A 152 9.79 11.71 9.20
C GLN A 152 8.37 11.35 8.76
N HIS A 153 7.38 12.03 9.31
CA HIS A 153 5.98 11.81 8.96
C HIS A 153 5.70 12.18 7.49
N PHE A 154 4.80 11.42 6.86
CA PHE A 154 4.35 11.72 5.52
C PHE A 154 3.37 12.88 5.52
N ASP A 155 3.72 13.94 4.80
CA ASP A 155 2.83 15.06 4.50
C ASP A 155 2.27 14.92 3.08
N CYS A 156 0.97 14.64 3.00
CA CYS A 156 0.25 14.42 1.77
C CYS A 156 0.16 15.68 0.88
N ASP A 157 0.03 16.84 1.51
CA ASP A 157 -0.24 18.11 0.83
C ASP A 157 1.09 18.66 0.30
N ARG A 158 2.17 18.60 1.10
CA ARG A 158 3.54 18.87 0.64
C ARG A 158 3.93 17.97 -0.55
N TYR A 159 3.62 16.68 -0.46
CA TYR A 159 3.90 15.74 -1.55
C TYR A 159 3.10 16.08 -2.81
N LEU A 160 1.83 16.45 -2.67
CA LEU A 160 0.97 16.84 -3.78
C LEU A 160 1.51 18.08 -4.49
N THR A 161 1.90 19.12 -3.76
CA THR A 161 2.49 20.34 -4.33
C THR A 161 3.73 20.02 -5.17
N GLY A 162 4.67 19.23 -4.63
CA GLY A 162 5.85 18.79 -5.37
C GLY A 162 5.52 17.93 -6.59
N LEU A 163 4.44 17.12 -6.52
CA LEU A 163 3.99 16.30 -7.63
C LEU A 163 3.37 17.13 -8.75
N LEU A 164 2.59 18.16 -8.42
CA LEU A 164 1.98 19.08 -9.40
C LEU A 164 3.03 19.89 -10.14
N HIS A 165 4.08 20.33 -9.44
CA HIS A 165 5.21 21.02 -10.08
C HIS A 165 5.88 20.14 -11.16
N ARG A 166 6.03 18.83 -10.91
CA ARG A 166 6.63 17.87 -11.87
C ARG A 166 5.65 17.36 -12.93
N ASN A 167 4.35 17.43 -12.67
CA ASN A 167 3.30 16.90 -13.54
C ASN A 167 2.03 17.78 -13.42
N PRO A 168 2.02 18.96 -14.07
CA PRO A 168 0.91 19.90 -13.97
C PRO A 168 -0.42 19.32 -14.46
N ASP A 169 -0.39 18.41 -15.44
CA ASP A 169 -1.57 17.72 -15.97
C ASP A 169 -2.35 16.93 -14.92
N LEU A 170 -1.73 16.59 -13.78
CA LEU A 170 -2.44 15.92 -12.70
C LEU A 170 -3.54 16.80 -12.09
N ALA A 171 -3.43 18.12 -12.19
CA ALA A 171 -4.40 19.08 -11.66
C ALA A 171 -5.82 18.82 -12.20
N LYS A 172 -5.94 18.40 -13.47
CA LYS A 172 -7.20 18.05 -14.14
C LYS A 172 -7.98 16.93 -13.43
N PHE A 173 -7.30 16.10 -12.65
CA PHE A 173 -7.87 14.91 -12.00
C PHE A 173 -8.08 15.08 -10.49
N LEU A 174 -7.69 16.22 -9.91
CA LEU A 174 -7.91 16.52 -8.51
C LEU A 174 -9.41 16.58 -8.18
N PRO A 175 -9.82 16.20 -6.95
CA PRO A 175 -11.19 16.46 -6.51
C PRO A 175 -11.45 17.97 -6.57
N LYS A 176 -12.60 18.36 -7.14
CA LYS A 176 -13.12 19.72 -6.98
C LYS A 176 -13.46 19.90 -5.50
N SER A 177 -13.00 21.01 -4.92
CA SER A 177 -13.31 21.42 -3.54
C SER A 177 -14.81 21.58 -3.35
#